data_AF-A0A0D6LJ46-F1
#
_entry.id   AF-A0A0D6LJ46-F1
#
_cell.length_a   1.000
_cell.length_b   1.000
_cell.length_c   1.000
_cell.angle_alpha   90.00
_cell.angle_beta   90.00
_cell.angle_gamma   90.00
#
_symmetry.space_group_name_H-M   'P 1'
#
loop_
_entity.id
_entity.type
_entity.pdbx_description
1 polymer ?
#
loop_
_entity_poly.entity_id
_entity_poly.type
_entity_poly.pdbx_seq_one_letter_code
_entity_poly.pdbx_strand_id
1 'polypeptide(L)'
;MFVIRCKWVITRAIDIMDNGKALRRKLPVKKAVPLEAKSAAFEHTASYDESISGYMRRQFAGNGERSLPLRYGTNPHQKSDAELFAVEEEMPIKVLNGAPGYINILDALNGWQLVKELTDATGLPAAASFKHVSPAGAAIGLPLNDAEAQSCMVSDLPLDPKKPSLAAAYARARALPADPLGCPSHS
;
A
#
# COMPACT_ATOMS: atom_id res chain seq x y z
N MET A 1 -2.51 -4.25 10.35
CA MET A 1 -3.42 -3.80 9.28
C MET A 1 -3.01 -2.39 8.86
N PHE A 2 -2.59 -2.19 7.61
CA PHE A 2 -2.12 -0.88 7.12
C PHE A 2 -3.30 -0.05 6.60
N VAL A 3 -3.36 1.23 6.96
CA VAL A 3 -4.39 2.15 6.47
C VAL A 3 -3.71 3.25 5.69
N ILE A 4 -4.12 3.46 4.44
CA ILE A 4 -3.64 4.58 3.63
C ILE A 4 -4.82 5.52 3.36
N ARG A 5 -4.65 6.82 3.65
CA ARG A 5 -5.70 7.83 3.46
C ARG A 5 -5.31 8.92 2.47
N CYS A 6 -6.31 9.33 1.68
CA CYS A 6 -6.47 10.65 1.07
C CYS A 6 -7.94 11.03 1.31
N LYS A 7 -8.24 12.09 2.07
CA LYS A 7 -9.64 12.53 2.21
C LYS A 7 -9.79 14.00 2.62
N TRP A 8 -10.62 14.71 1.85
CA TRP A 8 -11.41 15.86 2.29
C TRP A 8 -12.75 15.34 2.84
N VAL A 9 -13.22 15.86 3.97
CA VAL A 9 -14.58 15.60 4.50
C VAL A 9 -15.18 16.90 5.01
N ILE A 10 -16.33 17.29 4.44
CA ILE A 10 -17.20 18.37 4.91
C ILE A 10 -18.20 17.76 5.90
N THR A 11 -18.15 18.19 7.16
CA THR A 11 -19.04 17.75 8.25
C THR A 11 -20.30 18.62 8.27
N ARG A 12 -21.48 18.07 7.89
CA ARG A 12 -22.75 18.81 7.81
C ARG A 12 -23.22 19.32 9.18
N ALA A 13 -23.72 20.56 9.22
CA ALA A 13 -24.40 21.21 10.35
C ALA A 13 -25.95 21.16 10.26
N ILE A 14 -26.53 20.28 9.44
CA ILE A 14 -27.93 20.38 9.00
C ILE A 14 -28.96 19.85 10.02
N ASP A 15 -28.62 18.92 10.91
CA ASP A 15 -29.63 18.24 11.76
C ASP A 15 -30.11 19.06 12.98
N ILE A 16 -29.40 20.15 13.33
CA ILE A 16 -29.78 20.97 14.49
C ILE A 16 -30.91 21.96 14.14
N MET A 17 -31.06 22.35 12.87
CA MET A 17 -32.05 23.36 12.48
C MET A 17 -33.48 22.81 12.32
N ASP A 18 -33.65 21.52 12.02
CA ASP A 18 -35.00 20.92 11.90
C ASP A 18 -35.69 20.68 13.26
N ASN A 19 -34.95 20.68 14.37
CA ASN A 19 -35.50 20.48 15.72
C ASN A 19 -35.72 21.77 16.53
N GLY A 20 -35.44 22.94 15.96
CA GLY A 20 -35.44 24.23 16.68
C GLY A 20 -36.81 24.80 17.09
N LYS A 21 -37.95 24.22 16.68
CA LYS A 21 -39.29 24.73 17.01
C LYS A 21 -40.05 23.96 18.10
N ALA A 22 -39.39 23.05 18.83
CA ALA A 22 -40.07 22.19 19.81
C ALA A 22 -39.50 22.27 21.25
N LEU A 23 -38.96 23.41 21.67
CA LEU A 23 -38.49 23.60 23.06
C LEU A 23 -39.54 24.29 23.94
N ARG A 24 -40.62 23.56 24.27
CA ARG A 24 -41.47 23.73 25.48
C ARG A 24 -42.63 22.71 25.53
N ARG A 25 -42.34 21.41 25.46
CA ARG A 25 -43.30 20.37 25.87
C ARG A 25 -42.54 19.28 26.63
N LYS A 26 -43.07 18.90 27.80
CA LYS A 26 -42.57 17.78 28.62
C LYS A 26 -42.39 16.57 27.70
N LEU A 27 -41.14 16.18 27.42
CA LEU A 27 -40.82 15.03 26.59
C LEU A 27 -41.15 13.76 27.37
N PRO A 28 -42.08 12.90 26.90
CA PRO A 28 -42.24 11.59 27.50
C PRO A 28 -40.94 10.81 27.32
N VAL A 29 -40.36 10.38 28.44
CA VAL A 29 -39.20 9.49 28.50
C VAL A 29 -39.65 8.13 27.98
N LYS A 30 -39.55 7.90 26.65
CA LYS A 30 -39.55 6.61 25.92
C LYS A 30 -39.83 6.84 24.43
N LYS A 31 -38.96 7.57 23.72
CA LYS A 31 -38.79 7.34 22.28
C LYS A 31 -37.40 6.78 22.08
N ALA A 32 -37.31 5.58 21.52
CA ALA A 32 -36.02 5.02 21.14
C ALA A 32 -35.35 6.01 20.17
N VAL A 33 -34.14 6.43 20.51
CA VAL A 33 -33.31 7.21 19.58
C VAL A 33 -33.22 6.41 18.27
N PRO A 34 -33.53 7.02 17.10
CA PRO A 34 -33.43 6.33 15.82
C PRO A 34 -32.05 5.72 15.62
N LEU A 35 -31.98 4.54 15.01
CA LEU A 35 -30.71 3.84 14.78
C LEU A 35 -29.71 4.71 14.01
N GLU A 36 -30.19 5.51 13.06
CA GLU A 36 -29.39 6.47 12.30
C GLU A 36 -28.70 7.50 13.19
N ALA A 37 -29.41 8.07 14.17
CA ALA A 37 -28.83 9.02 15.12
C ALA A 37 -27.81 8.36 16.06
N LYS A 38 -27.95 7.06 16.34
CA LYS A 38 -26.93 6.28 17.07
C LYS A 38 -25.69 6.04 16.21
N SER A 39 -25.84 5.65 14.95
CA SER A 39 -24.73 5.46 14.00
C SER A 39 -23.94 6.75 13.82
N ALA A 40 -24.64 7.86 13.57
CA ALA A 40 -24.02 9.17 13.38
C ALA A 40 -23.18 9.61 14.58
N ALA A 41 -23.61 9.31 15.81
CA ALA A 41 -22.85 9.63 17.01
C ALA A 41 -21.51 8.86 17.07
N PHE A 42 -21.52 7.55 16.77
CA PHE A 42 -20.30 6.75 16.74
C PHE A 42 -19.36 7.13 15.59
N GLU A 43 -19.92 7.46 14.42
CA GLU A 43 -19.14 7.97 13.28
C GLU A 43 -18.47 9.30 13.61
N HIS A 44 -19.17 10.19 14.32
CA HIS A 44 -18.62 11.47 14.75
C HIS A 44 -17.46 11.29 15.72
N THR A 45 -17.64 10.47 16.77
CA THR A 45 -16.56 10.21 17.74
C THR A 45 -15.37 9.52 17.09
N ALA A 46 -15.61 8.56 16.18
CA ALA A 46 -14.55 7.89 15.45
C ALA A 46 -13.77 8.85 14.53
N SER A 47 -14.46 9.77 13.84
CA SER A 47 -13.80 10.78 13.00
C SER A 47 -13.01 11.78 13.83
N TYR A 48 -13.51 12.14 15.02
CA TYR A 48 -12.83 13.05 15.94
C TYR A 48 -11.54 12.43 16.46
N ASP A 49 -11.61 11.19 16.96
CA ASP A 49 -10.46 10.47 17.48
C ASP A 49 -9.41 10.21 16.38
N GLU A 50 -9.82 9.85 15.17
CA GLU A 50 -8.88 9.69 14.04
C GLU A 50 -8.15 10.99 13.71
N SER A 51 -8.82 12.15 13.84
CA SER A 51 -8.20 13.45 13.59
C SER A 51 -7.15 13.78 14.65
N ILE A 52 -7.44 13.49 15.91
CA ILE A 52 -6.49 13.63 17.02
C ILE A 52 -5.31 12.68 16.81
N SER A 53 -5.57 11.40 16.54
CA SER A 53 -4.53 10.40 16.30
C SER A 53 -3.64 10.81 15.11
N GLY A 54 -4.22 11.29 14.02
CA GLY A 54 -3.46 11.77 12.86
C GLY A 54 -2.55 12.96 13.21
N TYR A 55 -3.07 13.95 13.95
CA TYR A 55 -2.26 15.08 14.42
C TYR A 55 -1.10 14.61 15.32
N MET A 56 -1.39 13.75 16.31
CA MET A 56 -0.39 13.24 17.24
C MET A 56 0.69 12.43 16.52
N ARG A 57 0.33 11.59 15.55
CA ARG A 57 1.30 10.83 14.74
C ARG A 57 2.27 11.74 13.99
N ARG A 58 1.77 12.78 13.33
CA ARG A 58 2.61 13.72 12.57
C ARG A 58 3.53 14.57 13.45
N GLN A 59 3.06 14.96 14.64
CA GLN A 59 3.87 15.76 15.56
C GLN A 59 4.91 14.94 16.31
N PHE A 60 4.58 13.72 16.74
CA PHE A 60 5.39 12.97 17.70
C PHE A 60 5.96 11.65 17.16
N ALA A 61 5.49 11.14 16.02
CA ALA A 61 5.88 9.83 15.49
C ALA A 61 6.32 9.86 14.00
N GLY A 62 6.72 11.03 13.50
CA GLY A 62 7.20 11.24 12.12
C GLY A 62 8.65 10.82 11.87
N ASN A 63 9.31 10.20 12.85
CA ASN A 63 10.69 9.70 12.76
C ASN A 63 10.82 8.35 12.01
N GLY A 64 9.72 7.79 11.50
CA GLY A 64 9.69 6.49 10.82
C GLY A 64 9.31 5.31 11.71
N GLU A 65 9.14 5.49 13.03
CA GLU A 65 8.78 4.38 13.95
C GLU A 65 7.31 3.98 13.84
N ARG A 66 6.41 4.94 13.62
CA ARG A 66 4.97 4.68 13.44
C ARG A 66 4.32 5.46 12.32
N SER A 67 4.95 6.53 11.83
CA SER A 67 4.54 7.24 10.62
C SER A 67 5.74 7.51 9.73
N LEU A 68 5.53 7.34 8.43
CA LEU A 68 6.49 7.58 7.37
C LEU A 68 5.89 8.56 6.36
N PRO A 69 6.48 9.76 6.21
CA PRO A 69 6.02 10.71 5.20
C PRO A 69 6.36 10.20 3.80
N LEU A 70 5.40 10.34 2.88
CA LEU A 70 5.56 9.96 1.47
C LEU A 70 5.80 11.22 0.63
N ARG A 71 6.51 11.03 -0.49
CA ARG A 71 6.86 12.16 -1.38
C ARG A 71 5.64 12.83 -2.03
N TYR A 72 4.64 12.02 -2.35
CA TYR A 72 3.34 12.41 -2.92
C TYR A 72 2.38 11.21 -2.84
N GLY A 73 1.08 11.48 -2.97
CA GLY A 73 0.00 10.50 -3.08
C GLY A 73 0.06 9.74 -4.42
N THR A 74 -1.08 9.42 -5.02
CA THR A 74 -1.08 8.74 -6.33
C THR A 74 -0.45 9.61 -7.42
N ASN A 75 -0.63 10.93 -7.35
CA ASN A 75 -0.12 11.89 -8.33
C ASN A 75 0.72 12.99 -7.68
N PRO A 76 1.69 13.61 -8.40
CA PRO A 76 2.60 14.62 -7.84
C PRO A 76 1.94 15.86 -7.22
N HIS A 77 0.71 16.19 -7.61
CA HIS A 77 -0.03 17.33 -7.06
C HIS A 77 -0.67 17.01 -5.69
N GLN A 78 -0.80 15.73 -5.33
CA GLN A 78 -1.40 15.27 -4.08
C GLN A 78 -0.33 15.16 -2.98
N LYS A 79 0.26 16.29 -2.57
CA LYS A 79 1.39 16.31 -1.63
C LYS A 79 0.99 16.42 -0.16
N SER A 80 -0.15 17.04 0.14
CA SER A 80 -0.42 17.61 1.46
C SER A 80 -0.51 16.59 2.60
N ASP A 81 -0.92 15.35 2.31
CA ASP A 81 -1.32 14.38 3.34
C ASP A 81 -0.87 12.93 3.04
N ALA A 82 0.15 12.74 2.20
CA ALA A 82 0.62 11.41 1.85
C ALA A 82 1.53 10.87 2.96
N GLU A 83 0.98 9.99 3.81
CA GLU A 83 1.74 9.28 4.85
C GLU A 83 1.36 7.79 4.89
N LEU A 84 2.31 6.96 5.30
CA LEU A 84 2.09 5.58 5.69
C LEU A 84 2.24 5.49 7.20
N PHE A 85 1.25 4.93 7.91
CA PHE A 85 1.32 4.77 9.36
C PHE A 85 0.90 3.38 9.83
N ALA A 86 1.40 3.00 10.99
CA ALA A 86 0.97 1.83 11.75
C ALA A 86 0.13 2.28 12.96
N VAL A 87 -0.92 1.52 13.29
CA VAL A 87 -1.87 1.90 14.36
C VAL A 87 -1.42 1.36 15.71
N GLU A 88 -1.22 0.05 15.81
CA GLU A 88 -0.94 -0.64 17.08
C GLU A 88 0.51 -1.12 17.21
N GLU A 89 1.15 -1.40 16.06
CA GLU A 89 2.48 -1.99 15.98
C GLU A 89 3.53 -0.97 15.52
N GLU A 90 4.81 -1.33 15.67
CA GLU A 90 5.90 -0.62 15.02
C GLU A 90 5.83 -0.76 13.50
N MET A 91 6.30 0.26 12.79
CA MET A 91 6.37 0.24 11.34
C MET A 91 7.29 -0.91 10.85
N PRO A 92 6.78 -1.91 10.11
CA PRO A 92 7.60 -3.03 9.65
C PRO A 92 8.49 -2.67 8.44
N ILE A 93 8.41 -1.43 7.97
CA ILE A 93 9.15 -0.92 6.82
C ILE A 93 10.07 0.19 7.29
N LYS A 94 11.37 0.01 7.02
CA LYS A 94 12.39 1.03 7.26
C LYS A 94 12.96 1.51 5.93
N VAL A 95 12.93 2.82 5.70
CA VAL A 95 13.59 3.42 4.53
C VAL A 95 15.08 3.51 4.82
N LEU A 96 15.88 2.77 4.05
CA LEU A 96 17.34 2.80 4.15
C LEU A 96 17.97 3.86 3.25
N ASN A 97 17.31 4.18 2.13
CA ASN A 97 17.78 5.18 1.17
C ASN A 97 16.61 5.81 0.40
N GLY A 98 16.72 7.11 0.10
CA GLY A 98 15.73 7.86 -0.69
C GLY A 98 14.44 8.18 0.08
N ALA A 99 13.38 8.51 -0.67
CA ALA A 99 12.05 8.83 -0.14
C ALA A 99 10.97 8.21 -1.04
N PRO A 100 10.22 7.20 -0.56
CA PRO A 100 9.24 6.49 -1.37
C PRO A 100 7.99 7.35 -1.65
N GLY A 101 7.40 7.16 -2.83
CA GLY A 101 6.06 7.64 -3.15
C GLY A 101 4.99 6.60 -2.80
N TYR A 102 3.72 7.01 -2.88
CA TYR A 102 2.57 6.15 -2.59
C TYR A 102 2.56 4.85 -3.40
N ILE A 103 2.75 4.95 -4.72
CA ILE A 103 2.73 3.78 -5.61
C ILE A 103 3.90 2.84 -5.29
N ASN A 104 5.06 3.36 -4.88
CA ASN A 104 6.21 2.53 -4.52
C ASN A 104 5.91 1.66 -3.28
N ILE A 105 5.19 2.20 -2.30
CA ILE A 105 4.75 1.42 -1.14
C ILE A 105 3.78 0.31 -1.57
N LEU A 106 2.83 0.61 -2.46
CA LEU A 106 1.90 -0.39 -2.97
C LEU A 106 2.61 -1.51 -3.75
N ASP A 107 3.55 -1.15 -4.62
CA ASP A 107 4.37 -2.12 -5.36
C ASP A 107 5.21 -2.98 -4.40
N ALA A 108 5.84 -2.37 -3.40
CA ALA A 108 6.69 -3.07 -2.44
C ALA A 108 5.90 -4.04 -1.56
N LEU A 109 4.73 -3.64 -1.04
CA LEU A 109 3.89 -4.48 -0.19
C LEU A 109 3.34 -5.70 -0.95
N ASN A 110 2.91 -5.51 -2.20
CA ASN A 110 2.43 -6.62 -3.03
C ASN A 110 3.59 -7.52 -3.47
N GLY A 111 4.72 -6.94 -3.88
CA GLY A 111 5.91 -7.69 -4.28
C GLY A 111 6.51 -8.53 -3.15
N TRP A 112 6.55 -7.98 -1.93
CA TRP A 112 7.04 -8.72 -0.77
C TRP A 112 6.16 -9.93 -0.45
N GLN A 113 4.83 -9.79 -0.47
CA GLN A 113 3.90 -10.90 -0.19
C GLN A 113 4.07 -12.01 -1.21
N LEU A 114 4.13 -11.65 -2.50
CA LEU A 114 4.31 -12.60 -3.58
C LEU A 114 5.64 -13.39 -3.46
N VAL A 115 6.75 -12.68 -3.24
CA VAL A 115 8.07 -13.33 -3.09
C VAL A 115 8.14 -14.18 -1.84
N LYS A 116 7.52 -13.75 -0.74
CA LYS A 116 7.45 -14.53 0.49
C LYS A 116 6.70 -15.85 0.27
N GLU A 117 5.50 -15.79 -0.30
CA GLU A 117 4.71 -16.99 -0.60
C GLU A 117 5.43 -17.94 -1.56
N LEU A 118 6.09 -17.41 -2.60
CA LEU A 118 6.90 -18.21 -3.52
C LEU A 118 8.07 -18.90 -2.82
N THR A 119 8.75 -18.19 -1.93
CA THR A 119 9.89 -18.73 -1.17
C THR A 119 9.41 -19.82 -0.21
N ASP A 120 8.32 -19.57 0.52
CA ASP A 120 7.74 -20.52 1.47
C ASP A 120 7.21 -21.79 0.77
N ALA A 121 6.62 -21.65 -0.42
CA ALA A 121 6.08 -22.77 -1.18
C ALA A 121 7.14 -23.64 -1.89
N THR A 122 8.26 -23.03 -2.31
CA THR A 122 9.26 -23.73 -3.14
C THR A 122 10.56 -24.05 -2.42
N GLY A 123 10.85 -23.38 -1.30
CA GLY A 123 12.14 -23.46 -0.61
C GLY A 123 13.31 -22.90 -1.42
N LEU A 124 13.03 -22.17 -2.52
CA LEU A 124 14.04 -21.58 -3.40
C LEU A 124 14.02 -20.05 -3.30
N PRO A 125 15.15 -19.37 -3.56
CA PRO A 125 15.17 -17.92 -3.66
C PRO A 125 14.18 -17.44 -4.73
N ALA A 126 13.36 -16.45 -4.43
CA ALA A 126 12.39 -15.89 -5.37
C ALA A 126 12.58 -14.37 -5.53
N ALA A 127 12.14 -13.84 -6.68
CA ALA A 127 12.13 -12.42 -6.97
C ALA A 127 10.91 -12.04 -7.81
N ALA A 128 10.49 -10.79 -7.71
CA ALA A 128 9.42 -10.23 -8.51
C ALA A 128 9.77 -8.81 -8.99
N SER A 129 9.28 -8.47 -10.17
CA SER A 129 9.32 -7.14 -10.75
C SER A 129 7.89 -6.61 -10.84
N PHE A 130 7.65 -5.42 -10.28
CA PHE A 130 6.33 -4.80 -10.24
C PHE A 130 6.32 -3.51 -11.04
N LYS A 131 5.18 -3.25 -11.68
CA LYS A 131 4.89 -1.99 -12.36
C LYS A 131 3.40 -1.71 -12.26
N HIS A 132 3.03 -0.50 -11.85
CA HIS A 132 1.62 -0.09 -11.71
C HIS A 132 0.79 -1.04 -10.81
N VAL A 133 1.36 -1.48 -9.69
CA VAL A 133 0.68 -2.35 -8.70
C VAL A 133 0.35 -3.73 -9.26
N SER A 134 1.02 -4.14 -10.34
CA SER A 134 0.87 -5.45 -10.96
C SER A 134 2.25 -6.08 -11.19
N PRO A 135 2.38 -7.41 -11.04
CA PRO A 135 3.63 -8.10 -11.32
C PRO A 135 3.89 -8.06 -12.83
N ALA A 136 4.97 -7.39 -13.24
CA ALA A 136 5.50 -7.47 -14.60
C ALA A 136 6.21 -8.82 -14.84
N GLY A 137 6.72 -9.43 -13.77
CA GLY A 137 7.26 -10.79 -13.80
C GLY A 137 7.61 -11.27 -12.40
N ALA A 138 7.63 -12.58 -12.21
CA ALA A 138 8.03 -13.22 -10.96
C ALA A 138 8.64 -14.59 -11.25
N ALA A 139 9.69 -14.94 -10.54
CA ALA A 139 10.41 -16.17 -10.78
C ALA A 139 11.14 -16.69 -9.54
N ILE A 140 11.39 -17.99 -9.53
CA ILE A 140 12.30 -18.67 -8.62
C ILE A 140 13.70 -18.76 -9.23
N GLY A 141 14.70 -18.90 -8.37
CA GLY A 141 16.10 -18.76 -8.69
C GLY A 141 16.74 -19.97 -9.33
N LEU A 142 16.08 -20.68 -10.24
CA LEU A 142 16.69 -21.81 -10.93
C LEU A 142 17.91 -21.35 -11.76
N PRO A 143 18.99 -22.16 -11.83
CA PRO A 143 20.16 -21.83 -12.65
C PRO A 143 19.76 -21.50 -14.08
N LEU A 144 20.41 -20.50 -14.67
CA LEU A 144 20.17 -20.08 -16.05
C LEU A 144 21.08 -20.88 -16.98
N ASN A 145 20.53 -21.37 -18.09
CA ASN A 145 21.34 -21.83 -19.20
C ASN A 145 21.82 -20.64 -20.06
N ASP A 146 22.76 -20.88 -20.98
CA ASP A 146 23.39 -19.81 -21.78
C ASP A 146 22.36 -19.00 -22.61
N ALA A 147 21.35 -19.68 -23.17
CA ALA A 147 20.30 -19.03 -23.95
C ALA A 147 19.39 -18.15 -23.07
N GLU A 148 19.03 -18.64 -21.87
CA GLU A 148 18.25 -17.86 -20.90
C GLU A 148 19.06 -16.66 -20.39
N ALA A 149 20.35 -16.83 -20.10
CA ALA A 149 21.22 -15.76 -19.66
C ALA A 149 21.37 -14.67 -20.74
N GLN A 150 21.50 -15.06 -22.00
CA GLN A 150 21.51 -14.13 -23.13
C GLN A 150 20.16 -13.40 -23.28
N SER A 151 19.04 -14.11 -23.21
CA SER A 151 17.69 -13.53 -23.28
C SER A 151 17.42 -12.55 -22.14
N CYS A 152 17.88 -12.88 -20.93
CA CYS A 152 17.77 -12.03 -19.76
C CYS A 152 18.80 -10.88 -19.73
N MET A 153 19.67 -10.76 -20.73
CA MET A 153 20.73 -9.75 -20.82
C MET A 153 21.70 -9.78 -19.63
N VAL A 154 22.08 -10.99 -19.18
CA VAL A 154 23.00 -11.23 -18.04
C VAL A 154 24.10 -12.24 -18.37
N SER A 155 24.37 -12.51 -19.65
CA SER A 155 25.39 -13.46 -20.09
C SER A 155 26.82 -13.06 -19.70
N ASP A 156 27.06 -11.77 -19.46
CA ASP A 156 28.32 -11.19 -19.03
C ASP A 156 28.52 -11.24 -17.50
N LEU A 157 27.49 -11.62 -16.74
CA LEU A 157 27.55 -11.68 -15.28
C LEU A 157 28.01 -13.06 -14.77
N PRO A 158 28.78 -13.12 -13.67
CA PRO A 158 29.28 -14.36 -13.10
C PRO A 158 28.18 -15.10 -12.31
N LEU A 159 27.21 -15.69 -13.00
CA LEU A 159 26.16 -16.52 -12.41
C LEU A 159 26.57 -18.00 -12.39
N ASP A 160 26.36 -18.69 -11.27
CA ASP A 160 26.63 -20.13 -11.18
C ASP A 160 25.55 -20.91 -11.95
N PRO A 161 25.90 -21.65 -13.02
CA PRO A 161 24.94 -22.37 -13.85
C PRO A 161 24.43 -23.67 -13.20
N LYS A 162 24.89 -24.01 -11.99
CA LYS A 162 24.52 -25.25 -11.29
C LYS A 162 23.77 -25.03 -9.99
N LYS A 163 23.76 -23.81 -9.46
CA LYS A 163 23.16 -23.52 -8.15
C LYS A 163 22.04 -22.51 -8.24
N PRO A 164 20.93 -22.72 -7.51
CA PRO A 164 19.90 -21.71 -7.43
C PRO A 164 20.44 -20.41 -6.83
N SER A 165 20.03 -19.27 -7.37
CA SER A 165 20.47 -17.96 -6.89
C SER A 165 19.39 -16.89 -7.00
N LEU A 166 19.42 -15.93 -6.06
CA LEU A 166 18.53 -14.76 -6.10
C LEU A 166 18.76 -13.90 -7.35
N ALA A 167 20.01 -13.82 -7.82
CA ALA A 167 20.34 -13.09 -9.03
C ALA A 167 19.68 -13.71 -10.27
N ALA A 168 19.66 -15.04 -10.38
CA ALA A 168 18.94 -15.73 -11.44
C ALA A 168 17.42 -15.51 -11.34
N ALA A 169 16.86 -15.53 -10.12
CA ALA A 169 15.44 -15.23 -9.90
C ALA A 169 15.08 -13.83 -10.41
N TYR A 170 15.88 -12.83 -10.06
CA TYR A 170 15.65 -11.44 -10.47
C TYR A 170 15.84 -11.23 -11.98
N ALA A 171 16.86 -11.85 -12.58
CA ALA A 171 17.07 -11.81 -14.02
C ALA A 171 15.85 -12.34 -14.78
N ARG A 172 15.31 -13.50 -14.38
CA ARG A 172 14.07 -14.06 -14.95
C ARG A 172 12.86 -13.15 -14.72
N ALA A 173 12.66 -12.69 -13.49
CA ALA A 173 11.52 -11.85 -13.12
C ALA A 173 11.49 -10.51 -13.87
N ARG A 174 12.65 -9.99 -14.26
CA ARG A 174 12.77 -8.75 -15.06
C ARG A 174 12.68 -9.00 -16.57
N ALA A 175 13.20 -10.13 -17.04
CA ALA A 175 13.25 -10.47 -18.46
C ALA A 175 11.90 -10.90 -19.02
N LEU A 176 11.00 -11.43 -18.19
CA LEU A 176 9.63 -11.72 -18.56
C LEU A 176 8.88 -10.41 -18.85
N PRO A 177 8.48 -10.13 -20.09
CA PRO A 177 7.51 -9.08 -20.34
C PRO A 177 6.14 -9.67 -20.01
N ALA A 178 5.43 -9.13 -19.01
CA ALA A 178 3.99 -9.35 -18.88
C ALA A 178 3.16 -8.68 -20.02
N ASP A 179 3.78 -8.38 -21.17
CA ASP A 179 3.12 -7.79 -22.33
C ASP A 179 3.77 -8.27 -23.65
N PRO A 180 3.09 -9.08 -24.48
CA PRO A 180 3.57 -9.51 -25.80
C PRO A 180 3.26 -8.47 -26.90
N LEU A 181 3.27 -7.18 -26.60
CA LEU A 181 3.13 -6.13 -27.62
C LEU A 181 4.47 -5.87 -28.32
N GLY A 182 4.83 -6.81 -29.17
CA GLY A 182 5.99 -6.73 -30.05
C GLY A 182 6.21 -7.94 -30.95
N CYS A 183 5.16 -8.70 -31.31
CA CYS A 183 5.26 -9.62 -32.44
C CYS A 183 5.19 -8.81 -33.75
N PRO A 184 6.22 -8.84 -34.62
CA PRO A 184 6.01 -8.47 -36.01
C PRO A 184 5.14 -9.57 -36.63
N SER A 185 3.92 -9.21 -37.01
CA SER A 185 3.13 -10.07 -37.90
C SER A 185 3.90 -10.25 -39.19
N HIS A 186 4.35 -11.48 -39.44
CA HIS A 186 4.72 -11.91 -40.78
C HIS A 186 3.52 -11.73 -41.72
N SER A 187 3.68 -10.85 -42.70
CA SER A 187 3.01 -10.86 -44.00
C SER A 187 3.92 -10.18 -45.00
#